data_AF-A0A507CEI7-F1
#
_entry.id   AF-A0A507CEI7-F1
#
_cell.length_a   1.000
_cell.length_b   1.000
_cell.length_c   1.000
_cell.angle_alpha   90.00
_cell.angle_beta   90.00
_cell.angle_gamma   90.00
#
_symmetry.space_group_name_H-M   'P 1'
#
loop_
_entity.id
_entity.type
_entity.pdbx_description
1 polymer ?
#
loop_
_entity_poly.entity_id
_entity_poly.type
_entity_poly.pdbx_seq_one_letter_code
_entity_poly.pdbx_strand_id
1 'polypeptide(L)'
;MDPTRRITSSVPAVSPSHYRIQPRKKKLYTLVESCQRALIKMMPELSNAYIGSVPYRLLSAVLQLMSQKQLESFENHNPHFMYDTDILWQKFTKEYTTSVSPSSSRNTTTADLNHPISFRTLVQTQQRGEQERRNILLDKIKKRKREEEARAGERKLAFIEPSKMSTKEQIKYGFKMDAEKQKKVLERRKTDDAAKRTAAALNGPIRNLSAVRDAANKSTR
;
A
#
# COMPACT_ATOMS: atom_id res chain seq x y z
N MET A 1 -25.98 3.71 81.68
CA MET A 1 -27.08 3.27 80.80
C MET A 1 -27.77 4.51 80.27
N ASP A 2 -27.33 5.02 79.12
CA ASP A 2 -28.17 5.31 77.94
C ASP A 2 -27.36 6.07 76.88
N PRO A 3 -27.51 5.77 75.58
CA PRO A 3 -26.56 6.15 74.54
C PRO A 3 -27.18 7.15 73.55
N THR A 4 -26.59 8.33 73.36
CA THR A 4 -26.83 9.10 72.11
C THR A 4 -25.78 10.18 71.88
N ARG A 5 -24.59 9.79 71.44
CA ARG A 5 -23.70 10.70 70.69
C ARG A 5 -24.07 10.62 69.21
N ARG A 6 -24.94 11.54 68.76
CA ARG A 6 -25.10 11.85 67.34
C ARG A 6 -23.86 12.63 66.88
N ILE A 7 -22.95 11.94 66.20
CA ILE A 7 -21.89 12.59 65.43
C ILE A 7 -22.57 13.12 64.16
N THR A 8 -22.84 14.42 64.11
CA THR A 8 -23.20 15.09 62.86
C THR A 8 -21.92 15.38 62.09
N SER A 9 -21.56 14.50 61.16
CA SER A 9 -20.53 14.79 60.16
C SER A 9 -21.05 15.87 59.21
N SER A 10 -20.62 17.12 59.39
CA SER A 10 -20.84 18.15 58.38
C SER A 10 -19.86 17.90 57.23
N VAL A 11 -20.29 17.11 56.25
CA VAL A 11 -19.61 17.01 54.96
C VAL A 11 -19.75 18.38 54.28
N PRO A 12 -18.67 19.09 53.92
CA PRO A 12 -18.79 20.30 53.13
C PRO A 12 -19.36 19.92 51.76
N ALA A 13 -20.52 20.49 51.44
CA ALA A 13 -21.15 20.31 50.14
C ALA A 13 -20.18 20.79 49.04
N VAL A 14 -19.61 19.85 48.30
CA VAL A 14 -18.88 20.16 47.06
C VAL A 14 -19.93 20.66 46.07
N SER A 15 -19.99 21.98 45.90
CA SER A 15 -20.79 22.61 44.87
C SER A 15 -20.48 21.96 43.52
N PRO A 16 -21.49 21.50 42.76
CA PRO A 16 -21.26 20.99 41.42
C PRO A 16 -20.64 22.12 40.60
N SER A 17 -19.37 21.96 40.20
CA SER A 17 -18.78 22.89 39.25
C SER A 17 -19.55 22.73 37.94
N HIS A 18 -20.48 23.64 37.71
CA HIS A 18 -21.02 23.87 36.38
C HIS A 18 -19.84 24.32 35.52
N TYR A 19 -19.17 23.38 34.88
CA TYR A 19 -18.40 23.66 33.68
C TYR A 19 -19.42 24.16 32.64
N ARG A 20 -19.70 25.46 32.68
CA ARG A 20 -20.40 26.15 31.61
C ARG A 20 -19.46 26.02 30.41
N ILE A 21 -19.72 25.02 29.56
CA ILE A 21 -19.10 24.88 28.26
C ILE A 21 -19.45 26.18 27.53
N GLN A 22 -18.52 27.13 27.54
CA GLN A 22 -18.66 28.37 26.79
C GLN A 22 -18.90 27.95 25.33
N PRO A 23 -20.03 28.34 24.72
CA PRO A 23 -20.26 28.00 23.31
C PRO A 23 -19.09 28.59 22.53
N ARG A 24 -18.31 27.74 21.87
CA ARG A 24 -17.23 28.18 20.98
C ARG A 24 -17.83 29.19 20.02
N LYS A 25 -17.42 30.45 20.11
CA LYS A 25 -17.88 31.51 19.21
C LYS A 25 -17.64 31.01 17.78
N LYS A 26 -18.72 30.73 17.06
CA LYS A 26 -18.62 30.30 15.66
C LYS A 26 -18.04 31.49 14.90
N LYS A 27 -16.82 31.35 14.38
CA LYS A 27 -16.22 32.37 13.53
C LYS A 27 -17.12 32.53 12.31
N LEU A 28 -17.77 33.68 12.17
CA LEU A 28 -18.54 34.01 10.99
C LEU A 28 -17.54 34.30 9.87
N TYR A 29 -17.66 33.55 8.78
CA TYR A 29 -16.85 33.76 7.60
C TYR A 29 -17.49 34.81 6.72
N THR A 30 -16.65 35.61 6.08
CA THR A 30 -17.12 36.48 4.99
C THR A 30 -17.60 35.62 3.82
N LEU A 31 -18.38 36.20 2.92
CA LEU A 31 -18.80 35.52 1.68
C LEU A 31 -17.58 35.05 0.88
N VAL A 32 -16.56 35.89 0.78
CA VAL A 32 -15.30 35.59 0.07
C VAL A 32 -14.61 34.37 0.69
N GLU A 33 -14.43 34.34 2.01
CA GLU A 33 -13.83 33.20 2.71
C GLU A 33 -14.66 31.91 2.53
N SER A 34 -15.99 32.03 2.52
CA SER A 34 -16.89 30.90 2.32
C SER A 34 -16.78 30.32 0.90
N CYS A 35 -16.74 31.19 -0.11
CA CYS A 35 -16.52 30.79 -1.51
C CYS A 35 -15.13 30.17 -1.71
N GLN A 36 -14.07 30.77 -1.14
CA GLN A 36 -12.72 30.21 -1.22
C GLN A 36 -12.66 28.82 -0.57
N ARG A 37 -13.29 28.62 0.59
CA ARG A 37 -13.38 27.32 1.24
C ARG A 37 -14.13 26.29 0.41
N ALA A 38 -15.23 26.70 -0.23
CA ALA A 38 -15.96 25.83 -1.15
C ALA A 38 -15.08 25.43 -2.35
N LEU A 39 -14.35 26.38 -2.94
CA LEU A 39 -13.41 26.13 -4.04
C LEU A 39 -12.25 25.22 -3.61
N ILE A 40 -11.69 25.40 -2.41
CA ILE A 40 -10.66 24.53 -1.86
C ILE A 40 -11.20 23.10 -1.67
N LYS A 41 -12.46 22.96 -1.23
CA LYS A 41 -13.09 21.65 -1.10
C LYS A 41 -13.27 20.96 -2.46
N MET A 42 -13.52 21.74 -3.51
CA MET A 42 -13.65 21.28 -4.90
C MET A 42 -12.33 21.33 -5.68
N MET A 43 -11.19 21.45 -4.99
CA MET A 43 -9.87 21.60 -5.60
C MET A 43 -9.47 20.40 -6.49
N PRO A 44 -9.76 19.14 -6.12
CA PRO A 44 -9.49 18.00 -7.00
C PRO A 44 -10.24 18.08 -8.34
N GLU A 45 -11.51 18.45 -8.31
CA GLU A 45 -12.34 18.61 -9.50
C GLU A 45 -11.85 19.81 -10.34
N LEU A 46 -11.53 20.92 -9.68
CA LEU A 46 -10.99 22.12 -10.33
C LEU A 46 -9.66 21.84 -11.03
N SER A 47 -8.83 20.96 -10.49
CA SER A 47 -7.54 20.59 -11.09
C SER A 47 -7.65 19.84 -12.43
N ASN A 48 -8.81 19.26 -12.72
CA ASN A 48 -9.07 18.49 -13.95
C ASN A 48 -10.11 19.17 -14.86
N ALA A 49 -10.66 20.31 -14.44
CA ALA A 49 -11.66 21.03 -15.20
C ALA A 49 -11.03 22.15 -16.03
N TYR A 50 -11.60 22.38 -17.22
CA TYR A 50 -11.35 23.59 -17.98
C TYR A 50 -12.15 24.75 -17.38
N ILE A 51 -11.47 25.84 -17.02
CA ILE A 51 -12.05 26.94 -16.25
C ILE A 51 -12.38 28.16 -17.14
N GLY A 52 -11.94 28.14 -18.40
CA GLY A 52 -12.19 29.23 -19.34
C GLY A 52 -11.39 30.49 -18.99
N SER A 53 -12.00 31.66 -19.15
CA SER A 53 -11.34 32.98 -19.04
C SER A 53 -11.38 33.61 -17.64
N VAL A 54 -11.32 32.80 -16.58
CA VAL A 54 -11.34 33.32 -15.21
C VAL A 54 -10.02 34.05 -14.90
N PRO A 55 -10.04 35.28 -14.37
CA PRO A 55 -8.80 35.99 -14.01
C PRO A 55 -8.01 35.27 -12.91
N TYR A 56 -6.68 35.19 -13.07
CA TYR A 56 -5.77 34.55 -12.11
C TYR A 56 -5.95 35.06 -10.68
N ARG A 57 -6.19 36.37 -10.51
CA ARG A 57 -6.37 36.99 -9.19
C ARG A 57 -7.45 36.31 -8.34
N LEU A 58 -8.54 35.85 -8.95
CA LEU A 58 -9.64 35.19 -8.25
C LEU A 58 -9.28 33.77 -7.79
N LEU A 59 -8.41 33.09 -8.55
CA LEU A 59 -7.99 31.71 -8.27
C LEU A 59 -6.69 31.63 -7.48
N SER A 60 -5.89 32.70 -7.46
CA SER A 60 -4.56 32.76 -6.85
C SER A 60 -4.49 32.13 -5.45
N ALA A 61 -5.42 32.46 -4.56
CA ALA A 61 -5.48 31.92 -3.21
C ALA A 61 -5.70 30.40 -3.17
N VAL A 62 -6.46 29.85 -4.13
CA VAL A 62 -6.72 28.42 -4.23
C VAL A 62 -5.53 27.72 -4.89
N LEU A 63 -4.97 28.28 -5.96
CA LEU A 63 -3.80 27.76 -6.68
C LEU A 63 -2.55 27.70 -5.80
N GLN A 64 -2.38 28.68 -4.91
CA GLN A 64 -1.30 28.68 -3.91
C GLN A 64 -1.37 27.49 -2.94
N LEU A 65 -2.56 26.94 -2.69
CA LEU A 65 -2.75 25.79 -1.81
C LEU A 65 -2.63 24.45 -2.53
N MET A 66 -2.64 24.44 -3.87
CA MET A 66 -2.54 23.22 -4.64
C MET A 66 -1.19 22.54 -4.41
N SER A 67 -1.24 21.20 -4.35
CA SER A 67 -0.05 20.36 -4.44
C SER A 67 0.56 20.44 -5.84
N GLN A 68 1.81 20.02 -5.96
CA GLN A 68 2.54 20.10 -7.23
C GLN A 68 1.83 19.37 -8.37
N LYS A 69 1.35 18.14 -8.12
CA LYS A 69 0.64 17.34 -9.14
C LYS A 69 -0.69 17.96 -9.55
N GLN A 70 -1.38 18.60 -8.61
CA GLN A 70 -2.64 19.29 -8.90
C GLN A 70 -2.40 20.54 -9.74
N LEU A 71 -1.37 21.32 -9.41
CA LEU A 71 -0.99 22.50 -10.19
C LEU A 71 -0.55 22.12 -11.61
N GLU A 72 0.20 21.03 -11.75
CA GLU A 72 0.58 20.48 -13.06
C GLU A 72 -0.64 20.05 -13.88
N SER A 73 -1.56 19.28 -13.27
CA SER A 73 -2.80 18.87 -13.94
C SER A 73 -3.62 20.07 -14.36
N PHE A 74 -3.75 21.06 -13.47
CA PHE A 74 -4.49 22.29 -13.72
C PHE A 74 -3.94 23.06 -14.94
N GLU A 75 -2.62 23.23 -15.01
CA GLU A 75 -1.96 23.90 -16.14
C GLU A 75 -2.11 23.14 -17.45
N ASN A 76 -2.06 21.80 -17.41
CA ASN A 76 -2.26 20.98 -18.60
C ASN A 76 -3.66 21.17 -19.20
N HIS A 77 -4.68 21.38 -18.36
CA HIS A 77 -6.03 21.69 -18.81
C HIS A 77 -6.22 23.18 -19.13
N ASN A 78 -5.44 24.08 -18.50
CA ASN A 78 -5.59 25.53 -18.62
C ASN A 78 -4.22 26.22 -18.90
N PRO A 79 -3.67 26.11 -20.12
CA PRO A 79 -2.32 26.60 -20.44
C PRO A 79 -2.13 28.12 -20.27
N HIS A 80 -3.22 28.89 -20.34
CA HIS A 80 -3.18 30.35 -20.21
C HIS A 80 -2.74 30.83 -18.82
N PHE A 81 -2.82 29.98 -17.79
CA PHE A 81 -2.34 30.32 -16.45
C PHE A 81 -0.85 30.10 -16.26
N MET A 82 -0.15 29.38 -17.16
CA MET A 82 1.23 28.94 -16.96
C MET A 82 2.20 30.07 -16.60
N TYR A 83 2.00 31.27 -17.16
CA TYR A 83 2.85 32.42 -16.87
C TYR A 83 2.61 32.95 -15.45
N ASP A 84 1.34 33.10 -15.06
CA ASP A 84 0.94 33.61 -13.76
C ASP A 84 1.22 32.61 -12.62
N THR A 85 1.19 31.32 -12.92
CA THR A 85 1.44 30.24 -11.95
C THR A 85 2.91 29.89 -11.81
N ASP A 86 3.82 30.37 -12.68
CA ASP A 86 5.25 30.02 -12.59
C ASP A 86 5.84 30.38 -11.21
N ILE A 87 5.45 31.52 -10.64
CA ILE A 87 5.88 31.93 -9.30
C ILE A 87 5.45 30.94 -8.21
N LEU A 88 4.34 30.22 -8.42
CA LEU A 88 3.84 29.22 -7.47
C LEU A 88 4.71 27.96 -7.46
N TRP A 89 5.45 27.69 -8.54
CA TRP A 89 6.36 26.54 -8.62
C TRP A 89 7.60 26.72 -7.76
N GLN A 90 7.98 27.96 -7.44
CA GLN A 90 9.11 28.26 -6.58
C GLN A 90 9.02 27.49 -5.25
N LYS A 91 7.82 27.33 -4.70
CA LYS A 91 7.59 26.64 -3.42
C LYS A 91 7.93 25.14 -3.44
N PHE A 92 8.03 24.53 -4.63
CA PHE A 92 8.37 23.12 -4.83
C PHE A 92 9.85 22.89 -5.13
N THR A 93 10.65 23.95 -5.24
CA THR A 93 12.09 23.81 -5.43
C THR A 93 12.75 23.27 -4.15
N LYS A 94 13.79 22.44 -4.33
CA LYS A 94 14.60 21.94 -3.20
C LYS A 94 15.20 23.06 -2.35
N GLU A 95 15.62 24.14 -3.01
CA GLU A 95 16.18 25.31 -2.34
C GLU A 95 15.15 25.93 -1.40
N TYR A 96 13.91 26.12 -1.85
CA TYR A 96 12.83 26.67 -1.02
C TYR A 96 12.43 25.75 0.15
N THR A 97 12.42 24.43 -0.06
CA THR A 97 12.04 23.47 1.00
C THR A 97 13.14 23.23 2.02
N THR A 98 14.42 23.43 1.65
CA THR A 98 15.57 23.25 2.54
C THR A 98 16.01 24.56 3.21
N SER A 99 15.70 25.72 2.61
CA SER A 99 16.04 27.05 3.14
C SER A 99 14.89 27.68 3.94
N VAL A 100 14.68 27.19 5.15
CA VAL A 100 14.15 28.03 6.24
C VAL A 100 15.34 28.73 6.94
N SER A 101 16.25 29.29 6.15
CA SER A 101 17.34 30.14 6.62
C SER A 101 17.41 31.38 5.72
N PRO A 102 17.23 32.62 6.23
CA PRO A 102 16.94 33.80 5.41
C PRO A 102 18.12 34.38 4.60
N SER A 103 19.15 33.60 4.27
CA SER A 103 20.41 34.14 3.75
C SER A 103 21.00 33.47 2.51
N SER A 104 20.33 32.49 1.89
CA SER A 104 20.82 31.84 0.67
C SER A 104 19.93 32.10 -0.54
N SER A 105 19.78 33.38 -0.90
CA SER A 105 19.29 33.80 -2.23
C SER A 105 20.43 34.47 -2.99
N ARG A 106 21.51 33.73 -3.24
CA ARG A 106 22.53 34.05 -4.23
C ARG A 106 23.14 32.73 -4.64
N ASN A 107 22.88 32.32 -5.88
CA ASN A 107 23.79 31.62 -6.81
C ASN A 107 22.99 31.03 -7.98
N THR A 108 22.36 31.88 -8.79
CA THR A 108 22.06 31.54 -10.19
C THR A 108 23.18 32.13 -11.05
N THR A 109 24.35 31.53 -11.01
CA THR A 109 25.44 31.93 -11.91
C THR A 109 26.09 30.67 -12.46
N THR A 110 25.67 30.28 -13.65
CA THR A 110 26.56 29.93 -14.77
C THR A 110 25.73 29.77 -16.03
N ALA A 111 25.79 30.81 -16.87
CA ALA A 111 25.95 30.73 -18.32
C ALA A 111 25.11 29.71 -19.08
N ASP A 112 23.92 30.13 -19.55
CA ASP A 112 23.61 30.03 -20.97
C ASP A 112 22.51 31.03 -21.34
N LEU A 113 22.47 31.43 -22.62
CA LEU A 113 21.83 32.64 -23.13
C LEU A 113 20.31 32.81 -22.85
N ASN A 114 19.93 34.04 -22.52
CA ASN A 114 18.66 34.72 -22.86
C ASN A 114 17.30 34.30 -22.26
N HIS A 115 17.17 33.34 -21.35
CA HIS A 115 15.92 33.19 -20.60
C HIS A 115 16.14 32.79 -19.14
N PRO A 116 15.58 33.51 -18.14
CA PRO A 116 15.52 32.99 -16.79
C PRO A 116 14.76 31.66 -16.83
N ILE A 117 15.41 30.57 -16.42
CA ILE A 117 14.80 29.25 -16.39
C ILE A 117 13.56 29.33 -15.48
N SER A 118 12.37 29.12 -16.05
CA SER A 118 11.11 29.14 -15.30
C SER A 118 11.16 28.15 -14.13
N PHE A 119 10.59 28.52 -12.99
CA PHE A 119 10.60 27.67 -11.78
C PHE A 119 9.96 26.31 -12.06
N ARG A 120 8.91 26.29 -12.89
CA ARG A 120 8.30 25.06 -13.38
C ARG A 120 9.30 24.12 -14.05
N THR A 121 10.14 24.66 -14.94
CA THR A 121 11.16 23.87 -15.65
C THR A 121 12.20 23.31 -14.69
N LEU A 122 12.63 24.11 -13.71
CA LEU A 122 13.58 23.68 -12.68
C LEU A 122 13.02 22.50 -11.87
N VAL A 123 11.78 22.61 -11.42
CA VAL A 123 11.13 21.55 -10.63
C VAL A 123 10.94 20.29 -11.48
N GLN A 124 10.53 20.40 -12.74
CA GLN A 124 10.33 19.25 -13.63
C GLN A 124 11.64 18.52 -13.95
N THR A 125 12.72 19.25 -14.21
CA THR A 125 14.05 18.64 -14.44
C THR A 125 14.55 17.93 -13.20
N GLN A 126 14.37 18.53 -12.02
CA GLN A 126 14.69 17.90 -10.74
C GLN A 126 13.92 16.59 -10.53
N GLN A 127 12.61 16.60 -10.78
CA GLN A 127 11.77 15.41 -10.64
C GLN A 127 12.15 14.30 -11.62
N ARG A 128 12.46 14.66 -12.87
CA ARG A 128 12.93 13.69 -13.87
C ARG A 128 14.19 13.00 -13.38
N GLY A 129 15.18 13.77 -12.90
CA GLY A 129 16.41 13.21 -12.36
C GLY A 129 16.20 12.34 -11.11
N GLU A 130 15.24 12.67 -10.25
CA GLU A 130 14.86 11.81 -9.10
C GLU A 130 14.18 10.52 -9.54
N GLN A 131 13.26 10.61 -10.51
CA GLN A 131 12.54 9.45 -11.04
C GLN A 131 13.49 8.49 -11.75
N GLU A 132 14.45 9.00 -12.53
CA GLU A 132 15.49 8.19 -13.16
C GLU A 132 16.36 7.47 -12.13
N ARG A 133 16.81 8.18 -11.08
CA ARG A 133 17.55 7.55 -9.97
C ARG A 133 16.74 6.45 -9.29
N ARG A 134 15.44 6.70 -9.05
CA ARG A 134 14.51 5.70 -8.49
C ARG A 134 14.40 4.48 -9.39
N ASN A 135 14.25 4.68 -10.71
CA ASN A 135 14.16 3.60 -11.68
C ASN A 135 15.43 2.74 -11.69
N ILE A 136 16.61 3.37 -11.72
CA ILE A 136 17.90 2.67 -11.64
C ILE A 136 17.99 1.82 -10.37
N LEU A 137 17.57 2.35 -9.22
CA LEU A 137 17.58 1.60 -7.97
C LEU A 137 16.62 0.41 -7.99
N LEU A 138 15.41 0.60 -8.51
CA LEU A 138 14.43 -0.47 -8.65
C LEU A 138 14.94 -1.58 -9.58
N ASP A 139 15.64 -1.23 -10.65
CA ASP A 139 16.22 -2.21 -11.57
C ASP A 139 17.38 -2.97 -10.92
N LYS A 140 18.23 -2.30 -10.12
CA LYS A 140 19.24 -2.97 -9.29
C LYS A 140 18.61 -3.95 -8.29
N ILE A 141 17.50 -3.58 -7.65
CA ILE A 141 16.78 -4.47 -6.72
C ILE A 141 16.20 -5.68 -7.47
N LYS A 142 15.53 -5.46 -8.60
CA LYS A 142 14.99 -6.55 -9.44
C LYS A 142 16.10 -7.49 -9.91
N LYS A 143 17.25 -6.96 -10.31
CA LYS A 143 18.42 -7.76 -10.72
C LYS A 143 18.91 -8.66 -9.59
N ARG A 144 19.14 -8.09 -8.39
CA ARG A 144 19.55 -8.87 -7.22
C ARG A 144 18.55 -9.96 -6.86
N LYS A 145 17.25 -9.66 -6.91
CA LYS A 145 16.20 -10.64 -6.64
C LYS A 145 16.24 -11.82 -7.63
N ARG A 146 16.40 -11.54 -8.93
CA ARG A 146 16.53 -12.59 -9.96
C ARG A 146 17.78 -13.44 -9.75
N GLU A 147 18.91 -12.83 -9.39
CA GLU A 147 20.15 -13.56 -9.08
C GLU A 147 19.99 -14.46 -7.85
N GLU A 148 19.28 -14.00 -6.83
CA GLU A 148 19.00 -14.79 -5.63
C GLU A 148 18.03 -15.95 -5.93
N GLU A 149 16.98 -15.72 -6.71
CA GLU A 149 16.06 -16.75 -7.19
C GLU A 149 16.78 -17.78 -8.07
N ALA A 150 17.70 -17.35 -8.95
CA ALA A 150 18.53 -18.24 -9.75
C ALA A 150 19.44 -19.10 -8.88
N ARG A 151 20.14 -18.51 -7.89
CA ARG A 151 20.96 -19.27 -6.93
C ARG A 151 20.12 -20.24 -6.09
N ALA A 152 18.91 -19.84 -5.70
CA ALA A 152 17.98 -20.72 -4.99
C ALA A 152 17.51 -21.88 -5.89
N GLY A 153 17.27 -21.62 -7.17
CA GLY A 153 16.99 -22.63 -8.19
C GLY A 153 18.16 -23.59 -8.39
N GLU A 154 19.38 -23.09 -8.54
CA GLU A 154 20.61 -23.88 -8.64
C GLU A 154 20.82 -24.77 -7.40
N ARG A 155 20.62 -24.23 -6.19
CA ARG A 155 20.69 -25.02 -4.95
C ARG A 155 19.65 -26.14 -4.91
N LYS A 156 18.43 -25.89 -5.40
CA LYS A 156 17.38 -26.93 -5.50
C LYS A 156 17.76 -28.00 -6.53
N LEU A 157 18.34 -27.61 -7.67
CA LEU A 157 18.81 -28.55 -8.70
C LEU A 157 20.01 -29.37 -8.22
N ALA A 158 20.97 -28.76 -7.52
CA ALA A 158 22.11 -29.45 -6.91
C ALA A 158 21.68 -30.46 -5.83
N PHE A 159 20.58 -30.21 -5.11
CA PHE A 159 19.99 -31.17 -4.19
C PHE A 159 19.30 -32.35 -4.90
N ILE A 160 18.76 -32.12 -6.10
CA ILE A 160 18.04 -33.13 -6.89
C ILE A 160 18.99 -33.92 -7.81
N GLU A 161 20.21 -33.44 -8.06
CA GLU A 161 21.20 -34.13 -8.91
C GLU A 161 21.36 -35.59 -8.45
N PRO A 162 20.92 -36.57 -9.27
CA PRO A 162 21.03 -37.96 -8.89
C PRO A 162 22.52 -38.32 -8.89
N SER A 163 22.96 -38.91 -7.78
CA SER A 163 24.30 -39.45 -7.59
C SER A 163 24.89 -40.00 -8.88
N LYS A 164 26.10 -39.53 -9.25
CA LYS A 164 26.88 -39.99 -10.42
C LYS A 164 27.18 -41.49 -10.41
N MET A 165 26.84 -42.20 -9.33
CA MET A 165 26.93 -43.66 -9.26
C MET A 165 26.03 -44.32 -10.31
N SER A 166 26.58 -45.34 -10.96
CA SER A 166 25.83 -46.28 -11.80
C SER A 166 24.68 -46.90 -11.00
N THR A 167 23.58 -47.26 -11.67
CA THR A 167 22.44 -47.96 -11.02
C THR A 167 22.88 -49.22 -10.26
N LYS A 168 23.92 -49.92 -10.74
CA LYS A 168 24.50 -51.09 -10.05
C LYS A 168 25.22 -50.72 -8.75
N GLU A 169 25.89 -49.57 -8.71
CA GLU A 169 26.57 -49.06 -7.52
C GLU A 169 25.57 -48.52 -6.51
N GLN A 170 24.52 -47.85 -6.98
CA GLN A 170 23.41 -47.40 -6.13
C GLN A 170 22.71 -48.57 -5.42
N ILE A 171 22.58 -49.72 -6.10
CA ILE A 171 22.06 -50.96 -5.51
C ILE A 171 23.05 -51.54 -4.49
N LYS A 172 24.33 -51.64 -4.85
CA LYS A 172 25.38 -52.22 -4.00
C LYS A 172 25.54 -51.49 -2.67
N TYR A 173 25.45 -50.16 -2.68
CA TYR A 173 25.56 -49.32 -1.49
C TYR A 173 24.21 -48.96 -0.85
N GLY A 174 23.10 -49.58 -1.29
CA GLY A 174 21.80 -49.45 -0.64
C GLY A 174 21.02 -48.15 -0.91
N PHE A 175 21.47 -47.32 -1.85
CA PHE A 175 20.77 -46.09 -2.28
C PHE A 175 19.55 -46.37 -3.16
N LYS A 176 19.51 -47.49 -3.88
CA LYS A 176 18.34 -47.99 -4.60
C LYS A 176 18.07 -49.44 -4.23
N MET A 177 16.80 -49.78 -4.05
CA MET A 177 16.40 -51.18 -3.88
C MET A 177 16.41 -51.91 -5.22
N ASP A 178 16.82 -53.18 -5.20
CA ASP A 178 16.69 -54.11 -6.33
C ASP A 178 15.25 -54.13 -6.86
N ALA A 179 15.08 -54.26 -8.17
CA ALA A 179 13.76 -54.29 -8.81
C ALA A 179 12.83 -55.38 -8.20
N GLU A 180 13.41 -56.51 -7.80
CA GLU A 180 12.70 -57.60 -7.14
C GLU A 180 12.24 -57.26 -5.72
N LYS A 181 13.08 -56.55 -4.95
CA LYS A 181 12.72 -56.01 -3.63
C LYS A 181 11.67 -54.91 -3.74
N GLN A 182 11.75 -54.05 -4.75
CA GLN A 182 10.74 -53.03 -5.01
C GLN A 182 9.37 -53.65 -5.32
N LYS A 183 9.34 -54.68 -6.19
CA LYS A 183 8.12 -55.43 -6.50
C LYS A 183 7.51 -56.05 -5.25
N LYS A 184 8.33 -56.66 -4.38
CA LYS A 184 7.87 -57.26 -3.13
C LYS A 184 7.33 -56.25 -2.12
N VAL A 185 7.92 -55.06 -2.04
CA VAL A 185 7.43 -53.96 -1.18
C VAL A 185 6.14 -53.35 -1.74
N LEU A 186 6.02 -53.21 -3.05
CA LEU A 186 4.79 -52.72 -3.69
C LEU A 186 3.63 -53.68 -3.48
N GLU A 187 3.86 -54.99 -3.62
CA GLU A 187 2.84 -56.01 -3.33
C GLU A 187 2.41 -55.99 -1.87
N ARG A 188 3.34 -55.85 -0.91
CA ARG A 188 3.00 -55.68 0.52
C ARG A 188 2.16 -54.41 0.78
N ARG A 189 2.48 -53.30 0.12
CA ARG A 189 1.67 -52.07 0.24
C ARG A 189 0.26 -52.25 -0.32
N LYS A 190 0.10 -52.93 -1.44
CA LYS A 190 -1.22 -53.25 -2.00
C LYS A 190 -2.06 -54.09 -1.04
N THR A 191 -1.45 -55.07 -0.37
CA THR A 191 -2.15 -55.90 0.63
C THR A 191 -2.51 -55.10 1.88
N ASP A 192 -1.62 -54.23 2.35
CA ASP A 192 -1.85 -53.39 3.52
C ASP A 192 -2.92 -52.32 3.26
N ASP A 193 -2.93 -51.72 2.06
CA ASP A 193 -3.95 -50.75 1.65
C ASP A 193 -5.31 -51.42 1.42
N ALA A 194 -5.35 -52.65 0.91
CA ALA A 194 -6.58 -53.45 0.81
C ALA A 194 -7.13 -53.81 2.20
N ALA A 195 -6.27 -54.19 3.14
CA ALA A 195 -6.63 -54.45 4.53
C ALA A 195 -7.14 -53.19 5.25
N LYS A 196 -6.50 -52.03 5.04
CA LYS A 196 -6.97 -50.76 5.59
C LYS A 196 -8.31 -50.31 5.02
N ARG A 197 -8.54 -50.51 3.72
CA ARG A 197 -9.83 -50.19 3.07
C ARG A 197 -10.97 -51.06 3.58
N THR A 198 -10.74 -52.35 3.79
CA THR A 198 -11.74 -53.27 4.35
C THR A 198 -12.03 -52.98 5.82
N ALA A 199 -11.01 -52.68 6.63
CA ALA A 199 -11.18 -52.26 8.02
C ALA A 199 -11.92 -50.92 8.16
N ALA A 200 -11.69 -49.97 7.24
CA ALA A 200 -12.40 -48.69 7.20
C ALA A 200 -13.88 -48.84 6.78
N ALA A 201 -14.22 -49.84 5.95
CA ALA A 201 -15.60 -50.13 5.57
C ALA A 201 -16.42 -50.76 6.71
N LEU A 202 -15.77 -51.52 7.60
CA LEU A 202 -16.41 -52.14 8.78
C LEU A 202 -16.58 -51.16 9.97
N ASN A 203 -15.69 -50.16 10.09
CA ASN A 203 -15.71 -49.18 11.20
C ASN A 203 -16.20 -47.77 10.80
N GLY A 204 -16.67 -47.60 9.56
CA GLY A 204 -17.24 -46.32 9.10
C GLY A 204 -18.62 -46.07 9.74
N PRO A 205 -18.97 -44.81 10.08
CA PRO A 205 -20.29 -44.51 10.59
C PRO A 205 -21.33 -44.85 9.52
N ILE A 206 -22.40 -45.54 9.93
CA ILE A 206 -23.56 -45.86 9.09
C ILE A 206 -24.11 -44.54 8.53
N ARG A 207 -23.69 -44.16 7.33
CA ARG A 207 -24.21 -42.99 6.62
C ARG A 207 -25.54 -43.38 5.99
N ASN A 208 -26.62 -42.96 6.66
CA ASN A 208 -27.98 -42.75 6.19
C ASN A 208 -28.41 -43.55 4.94
N LEU A 209 -29.13 -44.65 5.18
CA LEU A 209 -29.89 -45.44 4.21
C LEU A 209 -31.00 -44.67 3.47
N SER A 210 -31.14 -43.35 3.66
CA SER A 210 -32.12 -42.53 2.93
C SER A 210 -31.65 -42.15 1.52
N ALA A 211 -30.34 -42.02 1.27
CA ALA A 211 -29.83 -41.57 -0.03
C ALA A 211 -29.88 -42.64 -1.14
N VAL A 212 -30.01 -43.93 -0.78
CA VAL A 212 -30.12 -45.03 -1.75
C VAL A 212 -31.56 -45.22 -2.25
N ARG A 213 -32.56 -44.77 -1.48
CA ARG A 213 -33.98 -44.91 -1.87
C ARG A 213 -34.40 -43.92 -2.96
N ASP A 214 -33.76 -42.75 -3.02
CA ASP A 214 -34.07 -41.71 -4.03
C ASP A 214 -33.42 -41.96 -5.39
N ALA A 215 -32.36 -42.78 -5.46
CA ALA A 215 -31.75 -43.18 -6.72
C ALA A 215 -32.55 -44.28 -7.45
N ALA A 216 -33.35 -45.07 -6.72
CA ALA A 216 -34.18 -46.13 -7.30
C ALA A 216 -35.48 -45.61 -7.94
N ASN A 217 -36.00 -44.45 -7.51
CA ASN A 217 -37.28 -43.92 -7.98
C ASN A 217 -37.19 -42.97 -9.20
N LYS A 218 -35.98 -42.71 -9.72
CA LYS A 218 -35.77 -41.88 -10.92
C LYS A 218 -35.57 -42.69 -12.21
N SER A 219 -35.66 -44.02 -12.14
CA SER A 219 -35.56 -44.93 -13.29
C SER A 219 -36.90 -45.48 -13.78
N THR A 220 -38.04 -45.06 -13.20
CA THR A 220 -39.38 -45.52 -13.57
C THR A 220 -40.40 -44.38 -13.70
N ARG A 221 -40.02 -43.28 -14.33
CA ARG A 221 -40.98 -42.34 -14.93
C ARG A 221 -40.39 -41.61 -16.12
#